data_AF-A0A1I8HEN6-F1
#
_entry.id   AF-A0A1I8HEN6-F1
#
_cell.length_a   1.000
_cell.length_b   1.000
_cell.length_c   1.000
_cell.angle_alpha   90.00
_cell.angle_beta   90.00
_cell.angle_gamma   90.00
#
_symmetry.space_group_name_H-M   'P 1'
#
loop_
_entity.id
_entity.type
_entity.pdbx_description
1 polymer ?
#
loop_
_entity_poly.entity_id
_entity_poly.type
_entity_poly.pdbx_seq_one_letter_code
_entity_poly.pdbx_strand_id
1 'polypeptide(L)'
;FFVCKRKPPLESKEVRFELQQVSWSAATAWTCRVFLCCKWPIRFLQSSSRQLKNRLMARASQSSNQTNIQTLTIPLLSAEQAKKSIQGAENRVWNSVLAGYLLVIIGTSNRPDQIIFNRRLESFKGIIEATAAEKVAEQGFHFDGSCSASCCHCGFRVEKLTDRLEQWKPLHQPNCELLQLLQLIDKKPPNAEIAADAKKHEKLIGQLLSALFDPIVGYVKSYGFSEGDVVLALLKLILKQAAGSGLKLPKSGDLIKVIHGIPDALRTLGAWTADLVKAAASWCVTTPAQNERINCLR
;
A
#
# COMPACT_ATOMS: atom_id res chain seq x y z
N PHE A 1 52.63 -38.26 -54.73
CA PHE A 1 53.71 -38.09 -53.74
C PHE A 1 53.09 -37.96 -52.36
N PHE A 2 53.63 -38.74 -51.42
CA PHE A 2 53.32 -38.90 -49.99
C PHE A 2 51.95 -39.46 -49.54
N VAL A 3 52.07 -40.60 -48.85
CA VAL A 3 51.10 -41.34 -48.04
C VAL A 3 51.48 -41.14 -46.56
N CYS A 4 50.51 -40.88 -45.68
CA CYS A 4 50.32 -41.51 -44.34
C CYS A 4 49.14 -40.82 -43.62
N LYS A 5 47.97 -41.48 -43.45
CA LYS A 5 47.55 -42.39 -42.33
C LYS A 5 47.50 -41.66 -40.97
N ARG A 6 46.42 -41.59 -40.17
CA ARG A 6 45.15 -42.33 -39.93
C ARG A 6 44.09 -41.29 -39.38
N LYS A 7 42.82 -41.15 -39.79
CA LYS A 7 41.55 -41.95 -39.65
C LYS A 7 41.12 -42.31 -38.21
N PRO A 8 39.80 -42.50 -37.89
CA PRO A 8 38.52 -41.88 -38.35
C PRO A 8 37.48 -41.76 -37.16
N PRO A 9 36.14 -41.93 -37.30
CA PRO A 9 35.08 -41.22 -38.07
C PRO A 9 33.90 -40.74 -37.18
N LEU A 10 32.89 -40.05 -37.75
CA LEU A 10 31.47 -40.49 -37.73
C LEU A 10 30.58 -39.49 -38.49
N GLU A 11 30.35 -39.81 -39.76
CA GLU A 11 29.01 -39.87 -40.39
C GLU A 11 27.90 -40.22 -39.36
N SER A 12 26.64 -39.82 -39.45
CA SER A 12 25.81 -39.29 -40.54
C SER A 12 24.38 -39.09 -39.99
N LYS A 13 23.52 -38.55 -40.86
CA LYS A 13 22.06 -38.78 -40.98
C LYS A 13 21.12 -37.90 -40.14
N GLU A 14 20.53 -36.97 -40.88
CA GLU A 14 19.14 -36.53 -40.70
C GLU A 14 18.21 -37.74 -40.49
N VAL A 15 17.34 -37.66 -39.48
CA VAL A 15 16.12 -38.44 -39.41
C VAL A 15 15.00 -37.54 -38.89
N ARG A 16 13.88 -37.57 -39.63
CA ARG A 16 12.61 -36.89 -39.39
C ARG A 16 12.11 -37.10 -37.96
N PHE A 17 11.60 -36.04 -37.34
CA PHE A 17 10.83 -36.14 -36.10
C PHE A 17 9.40 -36.60 -36.41
N GLU A 18 9.14 -37.89 -36.16
CA GLU A 18 7.79 -38.40 -35.94
C GLU A 18 7.30 -37.96 -34.55
N LEU A 19 6.08 -37.43 -34.52
CA LEU A 19 5.31 -37.19 -33.30
C LEU A 19 4.97 -38.54 -32.65
N GLN A 20 5.78 -38.96 -31.67
CA GLN A 20 5.37 -40.00 -30.72
C GLN A 20 4.64 -39.36 -29.52
N GLN A 21 3.39 -39.76 -29.37
CA GLN A 21 2.56 -39.59 -28.18
C GLN A 21 3.27 -40.24 -26.98
N VAL A 22 3.94 -39.46 -26.14
CA VAL A 22 4.50 -39.95 -24.86
C VAL A 22 3.42 -39.81 -23.79
N SER A 23 3.02 -40.94 -23.21
CA SER A 23 2.03 -41.00 -22.14
C SER A 23 2.54 -40.28 -20.87
N TRP A 24 1.67 -39.45 -20.30
CA TRP A 24 1.93 -38.53 -19.17
C TRP A 24 2.19 -39.23 -17.81
N SER A 25 2.38 -40.54 -17.77
CA SER A 25 2.52 -41.31 -16.52
C SER A 25 3.98 -41.59 -16.12
N ALA A 26 4.95 -41.58 -17.04
CA ALA A 26 6.34 -41.88 -16.71
C ALA A 26 7.16 -40.65 -16.25
N ALA A 27 6.87 -39.46 -16.80
CA ALA A 27 7.58 -38.22 -16.48
C ALA A 27 7.22 -37.66 -15.08
N THR A 28 6.00 -37.92 -14.61
CA THR A 28 5.53 -37.57 -13.25
C THR A 28 6.10 -38.52 -12.19
N ALA A 29 6.33 -39.80 -12.52
CA ALA A 29 6.94 -40.75 -11.59
C ALA A 29 8.43 -40.49 -11.32
N TRP A 30 9.18 -40.00 -12.31
CA TRP A 30 10.61 -39.65 -12.14
C TRP A 30 10.82 -38.35 -11.36
N THR A 31 9.99 -37.33 -11.61
CA THR A 31 10.08 -36.05 -10.88
C THR A 31 9.70 -36.18 -9.40
N CYS A 32 8.74 -37.05 -9.06
CA CYS A 32 8.40 -37.35 -7.67
C CYS A 32 9.48 -38.17 -6.92
N ARG A 33 10.23 -39.06 -7.60
CA ARG A 33 11.26 -39.88 -6.95
C ARG A 33 12.56 -39.12 -6.64
N VAL A 34 12.96 -38.17 -7.47
CA VAL A 34 14.19 -37.38 -7.24
C VAL A 34 14.01 -36.38 -6.08
N PHE A 35 12.79 -35.87 -5.85
CA PHE A 35 12.52 -34.93 -4.74
C PHE A 35 12.37 -35.59 -3.36
N LEU A 36 12.05 -36.88 -3.28
CA LEU A 36 11.76 -37.54 -2.00
C LEU A 36 12.98 -38.22 -1.34
N CYS A 37 14.09 -38.45 -2.05
CA CYS A 37 15.21 -39.25 -1.53
C CYS A 37 16.46 -38.46 -1.12
N CYS A 38 16.58 -37.18 -1.45
CA CYS A 38 17.75 -36.38 -1.07
C CYS A 38 17.44 -35.49 0.14
N LYS A 39 17.96 -35.83 1.33
CA LYS A 39 17.97 -34.94 2.53
C LYS A 39 18.91 -33.73 2.41
N TRP A 40 19.49 -33.50 1.24
CA TRP A 40 20.48 -32.46 0.95
C TRP A 40 19.92 -31.05 0.68
N PRO A 41 18.75 -30.84 0.04
CA PRO A 41 18.24 -29.50 -0.24
C PRO A 41 17.85 -28.73 1.03
N ILE A 42 17.41 -29.45 2.07
CA ILE A 42 16.90 -28.85 3.31
C ILE A 42 18.04 -28.25 4.15
N ARG A 43 19.22 -28.89 4.20
CA ARG A 43 20.36 -28.37 4.97
C ARG A 43 21.08 -27.22 4.26
N PHE A 44 21.11 -27.21 2.93
CA PHE A 44 21.66 -26.08 2.17
C PHE A 44 20.74 -24.85 2.26
N LEU A 45 19.42 -25.03 2.16
CA LEU A 45 18.44 -23.95 2.38
C LEU A 45 18.49 -23.38 3.81
N GLN A 46 18.84 -24.18 4.81
CA GLN A 46 18.97 -23.73 6.21
C GLN A 46 20.28 -22.99 6.52
N SER A 47 21.41 -23.33 5.87
CA SER A 47 22.70 -22.64 6.10
C SER A 47 22.80 -21.33 5.31
N SER A 48 22.28 -21.29 4.07
CA SER A 48 22.16 -20.06 3.27
C SER A 48 21.17 -19.07 3.91
N SER A 49 20.13 -19.57 4.59
CA SER A 49 19.15 -18.76 5.31
C SER A 49 19.79 -17.94 6.44
N ARG A 50 20.74 -18.48 7.23
CA ARG A 50 21.34 -17.73 8.35
C ARG A 50 22.29 -16.61 7.90
N GLN A 51 23.11 -16.85 6.87
CA GLN A 51 23.99 -15.81 6.33
C GLN A 51 23.23 -14.76 5.51
N LEU A 52 22.19 -15.17 4.78
CA LEU A 52 21.29 -14.23 4.09
C LEU A 52 20.46 -13.43 5.10
N LYS A 53 19.96 -14.07 6.16
CA LYS A 53 19.26 -13.42 7.30
C LYS A 53 20.14 -12.38 7.97
N ASN A 54 21.40 -12.68 8.26
CA ASN A 54 22.31 -11.72 8.88
C ASN A 54 22.68 -10.56 7.92
N ARG A 55 22.83 -10.82 6.62
CA ARG A 55 23.05 -9.77 5.60
C ARG A 55 21.79 -8.93 5.31
N LEU A 56 20.60 -9.51 5.43
CA LEU A 56 19.31 -8.84 5.31
C LEU A 56 18.97 -8.03 6.56
N MET A 57 19.28 -8.54 7.75
CA MET A 57 19.15 -7.80 9.02
C MET A 57 20.07 -6.57 9.04
N ALA A 58 21.30 -6.69 8.54
CA ALA A 58 22.25 -5.57 8.43
C ALA A 58 21.82 -4.51 7.38
N ARG A 59 21.08 -4.89 6.34
CA ARG A 59 20.53 -3.96 5.33
C ARG A 59 19.18 -3.36 5.76
N ALA A 60 18.37 -4.06 6.55
CA ALA A 60 17.12 -3.55 7.11
C ALA A 60 17.34 -2.49 8.20
N SER A 61 18.52 -2.49 8.85
CA SER A 61 18.96 -1.43 9.75
C SER A 61 19.53 -0.18 9.04
N GLN A 62 19.65 -0.19 7.71
CA GLN A 62 20.34 0.89 6.97
C GLN A 62 19.50 1.60 5.89
N SER A 63 18.26 1.21 5.61
CA SER A 63 17.39 2.05 4.75
C SER A 63 16.62 3.05 5.60
N SER A 64 16.86 4.33 5.36
CA SER A 64 16.29 5.50 6.05
C SER A 64 14.76 5.47 6.16
N ASN A 65 14.24 4.86 7.22
CA ASN A 65 12.79 4.76 7.48
C ASN A 65 12.13 6.12 7.76
N GLN A 66 12.91 7.18 8.06
CA GLN A 66 12.41 8.54 8.22
C GLN A 66 11.99 9.18 6.90
N THR A 67 12.62 8.85 5.77
CA THR A 67 12.36 9.55 4.49
C THR A 67 11.00 9.19 3.90
N ASN A 68 10.48 7.99 4.20
CA ASN A 68 9.28 7.48 3.54
C ASN A 68 7.97 8.10 4.06
N ILE A 69 7.73 8.18 5.37
CA ILE A 69 6.45 8.76 5.87
C ILE A 69 6.30 10.23 5.45
N GLN A 70 7.42 10.98 5.42
CA GLN A 70 7.41 12.41 5.12
C GLN A 70 7.04 12.66 3.65
N THR A 71 7.65 11.91 2.73
CA THR A 71 7.25 11.95 1.31
C THR A 71 5.81 11.48 1.10
N LEU A 72 5.30 10.60 1.98
CA LEU A 72 3.94 10.07 1.95
C LEU A 72 2.89 10.92 2.69
N THR A 73 3.29 11.95 3.44
CA THR A 73 2.35 12.90 4.08
C THR A 73 2.25 14.21 3.30
N ILE A 74 3.31 14.64 2.61
CA ILE A 74 3.39 15.94 1.94
C ILE A 74 2.25 16.17 0.93
N PRO A 75 1.94 15.26 -0.02
CA PRO A 75 0.82 15.44 -0.94
C PRO A 75 -0.57 15.58 -0.29
N LEU A 76 -0.78 15.10 0.94
CA LEU A 76 -2.07 15.17 1.66
C LEU A 76 -2.28 16.47 2.44
N LEU A 77 -1.18 17.03 2.94
CA LEU A 77 -1.16 18.11 3.92
C LEU A 77 -0.59 19.38 3.29
N SER A 78 -0.86 20.55 3.87
CA SER A 78 -0.09 21.75 3.50
C SER A 78 1.37 21.59 3.93
N ALA A 79 2.27 22.41 3.37
CA ALA A 79 3.68 22.38 3.74
C ALA A 79 3.89 22.59 5.25
N GLU A 80 3.10 23.47 5.86
CA GLU A 80 3.16 23.76 7.29
C GLU A 80 2.67 22.57 8.14
N GLN A 81 1.53 21.97 7.77
CA GLN A 81 1.01 20.77 8.43
C GLN A 81 1.96 19.58 8.29
N ALA A 82 2.55 19.39 7.10
CA ALA A 82 3.55 18.37 6.85
C ALA A 82 4.77 18.58 7.75
N LYS A 83 5.29 19.81 7.85
CA LYS A 83 6.42 20.16 8.73
C LYS A 83 6.13 19.85 10.19
N LYS A 84 4.94 20.19 10.69
CA LYS A 84 4.51 19.84 12.06
C LYS A 84 4.45 18.32 12.27
N SER A 85 3.90 17.58 11.31
CA SER A 85 3.80 16.11 11.39
C SER A 85 5.18 15.44 11.46
N ILE A 86 6.17 16.01 10.76
CA ILE A 86 7.56 15.55 10.69
C ILE A 86 8.27 15.67 12.04
N GLN A 87 7.91 16.65 12.88
CA GLN A 87 8.53 16.83 14.19
C GLN A 87 8.28 15.63 15.13
N GLY A 88 7.29 14.79 14.85
CA GLY A 88 7.06 13.53 15.58
C GLY A 88 7.66 12.29 14.91
N ALA A 89 8.30 12.41 13.74
CA ALA A 89 8.66 11.30 12.87
C ALA A 89 9.75 10.36 13.43
N GLU A 90 10.44 10.76 14.49
CA GLU A 90 11.39 9.89 15.21
C GLU A 90 10.68 8.86 16.10
N ASN A 91 9.41 9.12 16.44
CA ASN A 91 8.61 8.23 17.24
C ASN A 91 7.91 7.19 16.35
N ARG A 92 8.32 5.93 16.50
CA ARG A 92 7.73 4.79 15.79
C ARG A 92 6.21 4.69 15.98
N VAL A 93 5.71 4.94 17.18
CA VAL A 93 4.26 4.89 17.49
C VAL A 93 3.53 5.99 16.72
N TRP A 94 4.12 7.19 16.66
CA TRP A 94 3.59 8.31 15.89
C TRP A 94 3.49 7.99 14.39
N ASN A 95 4.52 7.38 13.80
CA ASN A 95 4.51 6.99 12.39
C ASN A 95 3.44 5.94 12.08
N SER A 96 3.23 4.97 12.96
CA SER A 96 2.15 3.98 12.83
C SER A 96 0.77 4.63 12.90
N VAL A 97 0.57 5.58 13.82
CA VAL A 97 -0.69 6.34 13.95
C VAL A 97 -0.94 7.17 12.70
N LEU A 98 0.05 7.96 12.26
CA LEU A 98 -0.06 8.75 11.03
C LEU A 98 -0.41 7.88 9.83
N ALA A 99 0.34 6.81 9.59
CA ALA A 99 0.08 5.92 8.47
C ALA A 99 -1.32 5.29 8.56
N GLY A 100 -1.76 4.94 9.77
CA GLY A 100 -3.11 4.47 10.06
C GLY A 100 -4.20 5.44 9.61
N TYR A 101 -4.13 6.68 10.08
CA TYR A 101 -5.06 7.74 9.68
C TYR A 101 -5.06 7.94 8.17
N LEU A 102 -3.88 7.98 7.54
CA LEU A 102 -3.78 8.17 6.10
C LEU A 102 -4.41 7.03 5.31
N LEU A 103 -4.21 5.77 5.73
CA LEU A 103 -4.86 4.61 5.11
C LEU A 103 -6.38 4.70 5.25
N VAL A 104 -6.90 5.07 6.42
CA VAL A 104 -8.34 5.23 6.61
C VAL A 104 -8.87 6.32 5.69
N ILE A 105 -8.25 7.51 5.68
CA ILE A 105 -8.66 8.64 4.85
C ILE A 105 -8.69 8.24 3.36
N ILE A 106 -7.63 7.61 2.85
CA ILE A 106 -7.58 7.14 1.46
C ILE A 106 -8.69 6.11 1.16
N GLY A 107 -8.95 5.20 2.09
CA GLY A 107 -9.90 4.11 1.92
C GLY A 107 -11.38 4.52 2.03
N THR A 108 -11.71 5.53 2.83
CA THR A 108 -13.11 5.93 3.13
C THR A 108 -13.52 7.31 2.65
N SER A 109 -12.63 8.04 1.99
CA SER A 109 -12.91 9.39 1.50
C SER A 109 -14.12 9.46 0.54
N ASN A 110 -15.00 10.43 0.79
CA ASN A 110 -16.13 10.75 -0.09
C ASN A 110 -15.69 11.30 -1.46
N ARG A 111 -14.61 12.11 -1.49
CA ARG A 111 -14.05 12.70 -2.71
C ARG A 111 -12.55 12.37 -2.81
N PRO A 112 -12.20 11.15 -3.26
CA PRO A 112 -10.82 10.69 -3.25
C PRO A 112 -9.90 11.50 -4.19
N ASP A 113 -10.44 12.10 -5.26
CA ASP A 113 -9.73 13.03 -6.14
C ASP A 113 -9.22 14.30 -5.42
N GLN A 114 -9.86 14.64 -4.31
CA GLN A 114 -9.59 15.83 -3.50
C GLN A 114 -8.82 15.49 -2.22
N ILE A 115 -8.25 14.28 -2.09
CA ILE A 115 -7.38 13.93 -0.96
C ILE A 115 -6.01 14.63 -1.05
N ILE A 116 -5.58 14.99 -2.26
CA ILE A 116 -4.33 15.71 -2.48
C ILE A 116 -4.55 17.20 -2.16
N PHE A 117 -3.73 17.76 -1.27
CA PHE A 117 -3.84 19.16 -0.82
C PHE A 117 -3.84 20.14 -2.00
N ASN A 118 -2.91 20.00 -2.93
CA ASN A 118 -2.82 20.89 -4.09
C ASN A 118 -4.08 20.85 -4.97
N ARG A 119 -4.73 19.68 -5.10
CA ARG A 119 -6.00 19.58 -5.85
C ARG A 119 -7.14 20.27 -5.14
N ARG A 120 -7.21 20.15 -3.80
CA ARG A 120 -8.18 20.92 -2.98
C ARG A 120 -7.96 22.41 -3.12
N LEU A 121 -6.72 22.86 -2.98
CA LEU A 121 -6.38 24.26 -3.08
C LEU A 121 -6.73 24.82 -4.47
N GLU A 122 -6.36 24.10 -5.52
CA GLU A 122 -6.67 24.49 -6.89
C GLU A 122 -8.18 24.59 -7.16
N SER A 123 -9.00 23.78 -6.50
CA SER A 123 -10.46 23.85 -6.65
C SER A 123 -11.06 25.20 -6.26
N PHE A 124 -10.38 25.99 -5.40
CA PHE A 124 -10.84 27.32 -4.99
C PHE A 124 -10.31 28.46 -5.86
N LYS A 125 -9.50 28.18 -6.88
CA LYS A 125 -8.87 29.20 -7.72
C LYS A 125 -9.92 30.10 -8.38
N GLY A 126 -9.88 31.39 -8.06
CA GLY A 126 -10.82 32.38 -8.59
C GLY A 126 -12.21 32.37 -7.97
N ILE A 127 -12.42 31.59 -6.88
CA ILE A 127 -13.69 31.51 -6.16
C ILE A 127 -13.64 32.32 -4.86
N ILE A 128 -12.55 32.20 -4.11
CA ILE A 128 -12.27 32.95 -2.86
C ILE A 128 -10.83 33.46 -2.88
N GLU A 129 -10.50 34.36 -1.96
CA GLU A 129 -9.13 34.88 -1.80
C GLU A 129 -8.13 33.75 -1.52
N ALA A 130 -6.90 33.87 -2.03
CA ALA A 130 -5.89 32.81 -1.96
C ALA A 130 -5.54 32.40 -0.52
N THR A 131 -5.48 33.36 0.39
CA THR A 131 -5.23 33.13 1.83
C THR A 131 -6.38 32.35 2.48
N ALA A 132 -7.63 32.68 2.12
CA ALA A 132 -8.81 31.95 2.57
C ALA A 132 -8.84 30.53 1.97
N ALA A 133 -8.57 30.39 0.67
CA ALA A 133 -8.50 29.11 -0.03
C ALA A 133 -7.50 28.15 0.62
N GLU A 134 -6.32 28.63 0.97
CA GLU A 134 -5.29 27.82 1.64
C GLU A 134 -5.79 27.29 2.99
N LYS A 135 -6.33 28.17 3.85
CA LYS A 135 -6.83 27.81 5.17
C LYS A 135 -8.01 26.84 5.11
N VAL A 136 -8.86 26.97 4.10
CA VAL A 136 -10.00 26.09 3.87
C VAL A 136 -9.54 24.72 3.34
N ALA A 137 -8.61 24.70 2.40
CA ALA A 137 -8.02 23.46 1.87
C ALA A 137 -7.20 22.70 2.94
N GLU A 138 -6.55 23.42 3.85
CA GLU A 138 -5.86 22.88 5.03
C GLU A 138 -6.80 22.12 5.96
N GLN A 139 -8.05 22.55 6.08
CA GLN A 139 -9.10 21.85 6.83
C GLN A 139 -9.70 20.66 6.07
N GLY A 140 -9.26 20.40 4.84
CA GLY A 140 -9.73 19.27 4.05
C GLY A 140 -10.94 19.56 3.18
N PHE A 141 -11.29 20.83 2.97
CA PHE A 141 -12.39 21.22 2.10
C PHE A 141 -11.92 21.45 0.66
N HIS A 142 -12.82 21.22 -0.29
CA HIS A 142 -12.66 21.58 -1.70
C HIS A 142 -13.94 22.25 -2.21
N PHE A 143 -13.84 23.04 -3.27
CA PHE A 143 -15.00 23.57 -3.98
C PHE A 143 -15.76 22.45 -4.69
N ASP A 144 -17.08 22.40 -4.53
CA ASP A 144 -17.95 21.36 -5.12
C ASP A 144 -18.74 21.85 -6.34
N GLY A 145 -18.46 23.05 -6.84
CA GLY A 145 -19.09 23.62 -8.04
C GLY A 145 -20.38 24.42 -7.78
N SER A 146 -20.93 24.39 -6.56
CA SER A 146 -22.26 24.95 -6.27
C SER A 146 -22.23 26.11 -5.25
N CYS A 147 -21.24 27.00 -5.35
CA CYS A 147 -20.99 28.05 -4.33
C CYS A 147 -20.89 27.46 -2.91
N SER A 148 -20.41 26.22 -2.81
CA SER A 148 -20.26 25.46 -1.58
C SER A 148 -18.90 24.76 -1.56
N ALA A 149 -18.50 24.38 -0.36
CA ALA A 149 -17.34 23.54 -0.14
C ALA A 149 -17.76 22.25 0.55
N SER A 150 -17.05 21.17 0.23
CA SER A 150 -17.28 19.87 0.83
C SER A 150 -15.98 19.30 1.38
N CYS A 151 -16.05 18.64 2.55
CA CYS A 151 -14.90 17.93 3.10
C CYS A 151 -14.58 16.70 2.25
N CYS A 152 -13.33 16.54 1.81
CA CYS A 152 -12.92 15.44 0.95
C CYS A 152 -13.02 14.06 1.62
N HIS A 153 -13.02 14.02 2.95
CA HIS A 153 -13.15 12.80 3.74
C HIS A 153 -14.61 12.53 4.12
N CYS A 154 -15.19 13.35 5.00
CA CYS A 154 -16.51 13.07 5.56
C CYS A 154 -17.69 13.60 4.73
N GLY A 155 -17.43 14.33 3.64
CA GLY A 155 -18.48 14.88 2.78
C GLY A 155 -19.33 15.97 3.42
N PHE A 156 -18.97 16.48 4.61
CA PHE A 156 -19.67 17.61 5.22
C PHE A 156 -19.64 18.81 4.28
N ARG A 157 -20.81 19.40 4.01
CA ARG A 157 -20.98 20.50 3.07
C ARG A 157 -21.22 21.82 3.80
N VAL A 158 -20.48 22.84 3.40
CA VAL A 158 -20.63 24.23 3.82
C VAL A 158 -21.21 25.01 2.66
N GLU A 159 -22.39 25.56 2.87
CA GLU A 159 -23.04 26.46 1.91
C GLU A 159 -22.54 27.90 2.09
N LYS A 160 -22.62 28.70 1.02
CA LYS A 160 -22.25 30.13 0.99
C LYS A 160 -20.78 30.36 1.35
N LEU A 161 -19.91 30.09 0.38
CA LEU A 161 -18.49 30.41 0.46
C LEU A 161 -18.26 31.89 0.80
N THR A 162 -17.23 32.13 1.60
CA THR A 162 -16.90 33.43 2.20
C THR A 162 -15.40 33.51 2.41
N ASP A 163 -14.81 34.69 2.25
CA ASP A 163 -13.40 34.93 2.56
C ASP A 163 -13.14 35.05 4.07
N ARG A 164 -14.21 35.19 4.88
CA ARG A 164 -14.13 35.38 6.33
C ARG A 164 -13.82 34.06 7.04
N LEU A 165 -12.55 33.84 7.37
CA LEU A 165 -12.04 32.62 8.03
C LEU A 165 -12.79 32.24 9.32
N GLU A 166 -13.30 33.21 10.06
CA GLU A 166 -14.04 32.98 11.31
C GLU A 166 -15.37 32.24 11.08
N GLN A 167 -15.90 32.28 9.85
CA GLN A 167 -17.10 31.57 9.44
C GLN A 167 -16.81 30.12 9.04
N TRP A 168 -15.53 29.76 8.88
CA TRP A 168 -15.02 28.41 8.58
C TRP A 168 -14.59 27.65 9.83
N LYS A 169 -15.29 27.83 10.97
CA LYS A 169 -15.10 26.97 12.15
C LYS A 169 -15.16 25.50 11.72
N PRO A 170 -14.44 24.56 12.37
CA PRO A 170 -14.28 23.19 11.89
C PRO A 170 -15.65 22.49 11.80
N LEU A 171 -16.23 22.53 10.61
CA LEU A 171 -17.54 22.00 10.28
C LEU A 171 -17.34 20.61 9.69
N HIS A 172 -17.11 19.62 10.54
CA HIS A 172 -17.02 18.23 10.11
C HIS A 172 -18.10 17.38 10.76
N GLN A 173 -18.39 16.24 10.13
CA GLN A 173 -19.06 15.15 10.84
C GLN A 173 -18.21 14.72 12.05
N PRO A 174 -18.83 14.35 13.20
CA PRO A 174 -18.12 14.03 14.44
C PRO A 174 -17.02 12.95 14.32
N ASN A 175 -17.16 12.02 13.38
CA ASN A 175 -16.24 10.90 13.17
C ASN A 175 -15.32 11.11 11.94
N CYS A 176 -15.03 12.35 11.58
CA CYS A 176 -14.12 12.64 10.47
C CYS A 176 -12.67 12.34 10.84
N GLU A 177 -12.14 11.23 10.33
CA GLU A 177 -10.74 10.79 10.55
C GLU A 177 -9.72 11.83 10.05
N LEU A 178 -10.04 12.62 9.01
CA LEU A 178 -9.21 13.75 8.60
C LEU A 178 -9.17 14.85 9.66
N LEU A 179 -10.30 15.21 10.26
CA LEU A 179 -10.33 16.20 11.34
C LEU A 179 -9.52 15.71 12.54
N GLN A 180 -9.68 14.44 12.91
CA GLN A 180 -8.94 13.82 14.02
C GLN A 180 -7.42 13.87 13.77
N LEU A 181 -6.98 13.52 12.55
CA LEU A 181 -5.57 13.66 12.15
C LEU A 181 -5.06 15.10 12.25
N LEU A 182 -5.82 16.08 11.73
CA LEU A 182 -5.41 17.49 11.79
C LEU A 182 -5.28 17.98 13.23
N GLN A 183 -6.23 17.62 14.09
CA GLN A 183 -6.17 17.91 15.53
C GLN A 183 -4.98 17.23 16.23
N LEU A 184 -4.67 15.99 15.84
CA LEU A 184 -3.52 15.24 16.33
C LEU A 184 -2.21 15.97 16.02
N ILE A 185 -2.06 16.43 14.77
CA ILE A 185 -0.88 17.17 14.29
C ILE A 185 -0.72 18.50 15.03
N ASP A 186 -1.81 19.22 15.26
CA ASP A 186 -1.76 20.54 15.90
C ASP A 186 -1.58 20.46 17.42
N LYS A 187 -2.27 19.54 18.11
CA LYS A 187 -2.31 19.50 19.58
C LYS A 187 -1.22 18.64 20.21
N LYS A 188 -0.59 17.72 19.47
CA LYS A 188 0.32 16.68 20.00
C LYS A 188 -0.26 16.02 21.27
N PRO A 189 -1.30 15.18 21.12
CA PRO A 189 -2.04 14.64 22.27
C PRO A 189 -1.17 13.77 23.19
N PRO A 190 -1.64 13.51 24.43
CA PRO A 190 -0.93 12.69 25.39
C PRO A 190 -0.60 11.30 24.85
N ASN A 191 0.53 10.73 25.28
CA ASN A 191 1.02 9.41 24.82
C ASN A 191 -0.02 8.27 24.96
N ALA A 192 -0.95 8.36 25.92
CA ALA A 192 -1.98 7.35 26.13
C ALA A 192 -3.06 7.34 25.02
N GLU A 193 -3.46 8.51 24.51
CA GLU A 193 -4.41 8.62 23.39
C GLU A 193 -3.76 8.13 22.09
N ILE A 194 -2.49 8.51 21.87
CA ILE A 194 -1.68 8.03 20.75
C ILE A 194 -1.55 6.50 20.78
N ALA A 195 -1.41 5.89 21.97
CA ALA A 195 -1.30 4.44 22.09
C ALA A 195 -2.59 3.68 21.73
N ALA A 196 -3.77 4.24 22.06
CA ALA A 196 -5.05 3.64 21.69
C ALA A 196 -5.27 3.67 20.17
N ASP A 197 -5.00 4.82 19.55
CA ASP A 197 -5.04 4.99 18.10
C ASP A 197 -4.02 4.10 17.41
N ALA A 198 -2.80 3.98 17.96
CA ALA A 198 -1.77 3.10 17.43
C ALA A 198 -2.26 1.66 17.35
N LYS A 199 -2.89 1.14 18.41
CA LYS A 199 -3.42 -0.22 18.45
C LYS A 199 -4.56 -0.43 17.43
N LYS A 200 -5.46 0.55 17.28
CA LYS A 200 -6.54 0.53 16.27
C LYS A 200 -5.94 0.42 14.86
N HIS A 201 -4.95 1.24 14.55
CA HIS A 201 -4.34 1.31 13.24
C HIS A 201 -3.39 0.15 12.94
N GLU A 202 -2.64 -0.34 13.92
CA GLU A 202 -1.83 -1.56 13.80
C GLU A 202 -2.69 -2.78 13.45
N LYS A 203 -3.90 -2.88 14.02
CA LYS A 203 -4.85 -3.95 13.66
C LYS A 203 -5.25 -3.85 12.18
N LEU A 204 -5.57 -2.65 11.69
CA LEU A 204 -5.90 -2.43 10.27
C LEU A 204 -4.74 -2.80 9.36
N ILE A 205 -3.53 -2.34 9.68
CA ILE A 205 -2.32 -2.64 8.91
C ILE A 205 -2.05 -4.15 8.90
N GLY A 206 -2.19 -4.82 10.05
CA GLY A 206 -2.05 -6.28 10.16
C GLY A 206 -3.08 -7.05 9.33
N GLN A 207 -4.34 -6.59 9.29
CA GLN A 207 -5.38 -7.18 8.43
C GLN A 207 -5.04 -7.01 6.95
N LEU A 208 -4.60 -5.82 6.54
CA LEU A 208 -4.23 -5.53 5.16
C LEU A 208 -3.02 -6.35 4.72
N LEU A 209 -1.99 -6.44 5.55
CA LEU A 209 -0.82 -7.29 5.28
C LEU A 209 -1.22 -8.76 5.15
N SER A 210 -2.08 -9.26 6.06
CA SER A 210 -2.55 -10.64 5.99
C SER A 210 -3.31 -10.91 4.70
N ALA A 211 -4.15 -9.96 4.26
CA ALA A 211 -4.89 -10.08 3.01
C ALA A 211 -3.97 -10.02 1.78
N LEU A 212 -2.89 -9.24 1.82
CA LEU A 212 -1.90 -9.17 0.72
C LEU A 212 -1.15 -10.49 0.50
N PHE A 213 -1.02 -11.33 1.52
CA PHE A 213 -0.42 -12.66 1.41
C PHE A 213 -1.42 -13.77 1.02
N ASP A 214 -2.70 -13.43 0.85
CA ASP A 214 -3.69 -14.40 0.44
C ASP A 214 -3.45 -14.85 -1.02
N PRO A 215 -3.53 -16.15 -1.35
CA PRO A 215 -3.39 -16.64 -2.72
C PRO A 215 -4.31 -15.95 -3.74
N ILE A 216 -5.47 -15.46 -3.30
CA ILE A 216 -6.41 -14.68 -4.13
C ILE A 216 -5.74 -13.43 -4.71
N VAL A 217 -4.83 -12.80 -3.98
CA VAL A 217 -4.10 -11.61 -4.46
C VAL A 217 -3.17 -11.95 -5.61
N GLY A 218 -2.46 -13.09 -5.52
CA GLY A 218 -1.62 -13.60 -6.61
C GLY A 218 -2.44 -13.89 -7.87
N TYR A 219 -3.62 -14.49 -7.70
CA TYR A 219 -4.56 -14.72 -8.79
C TYR A 219 -5.05 -13.43 -9.44
N VAL A 220 -5.47 -12.43 -8.64
CA VAL A 220 -5.90 -11.12 -9.18
C VAL A 220 -4.75 -10.43 -9.92
N LYS A 221 -3.53 -10.43 -9.37
CA LYS A 221 -2.35 -9.86 -10.05
C LYS A 221 -2.05 -10.54 -11.40
N SER A 222 -2.37 -11.82 -11.56
CA SER A 222 -2.17 -12.53 -12.85
C SER A 222 -3.00 -11.97 -14.02
N TYR A 223 -4.05 -11.20 -13.73
CA TYR A 223 -4.82 -10.45 -14.72
C TYR A 223 -4.16 -9.13 -15.17
N GLY A 224 -2.97 -8.82 -14.66
CA GLY A 224 -2.20 -7.62 -15.03
C GLY A 224 -2.53 -6.37 -14.20
N PHE A 225 -3.29 -6.49 -13.12
CA PHE A 225 -3.54 -5.35 -12.23
C PHE A 225 -2.27 -4.93 -11.48
N SER A 226 -2.08 -3.62 -11.35
CA SER A 226 -0.93 -3.07 -10.63
C SER A 226 -0.98 -3.38 -9.13
N GLU A 227 0.17 -3.43 -8.47
CA GLU A 227 0.22 -3.61 -7.01
C GLU A 227 -0.57 -2.53 -6.27
N GLY A 228 -0.46 -1.27 -6.70
CA GLY A 228 -1.14 -0.14 -6.08
C GLY A 228 -2.67 -0.26 -6.15
N ASP A 229 -3.21 -0.65 -7.30
CA ASP A 229 -4.65 -0.82 -7.47
C ASP A 229 -5.18 -1.95 -6.58
N VAL A 230 -4.44 -3.05 -6.49
CA VAL A 230 -4.80 -4.21 -5.66
C VAL A 230 -4.78 -3.84 -4.17
N VAL A 231 -3.73 -3.15 -3.71
CA VAL A 231 -3.61 -2.70 -2.30
C VAL A 231 -4.74 -1.74 -1.95
N LEU A 232 -5.03 -0.76 -2.81
CA LEU A 232 -6.11 0.20 -2.59
C LEU A 232 -7.49 -0.48 -2.58
N ALA A 233 -7.71 -1.45 -3.46
CA ALA A 233 -8.96 -2.22 -3.48
C ALA A 233 -9.15 -3.06 -2.20
N LEU A 234 -8.09 -3.73 -1.73
CA LEU A 234 -8.11 -4.47 -0.47
C LEU A 234 -8.41 -3.56 0.71
N LEU A 235 -7.74 -2.40 0.79
CA LEU A 235 -7.97 -1.41 1.83
C LEU A 235 -9.44 -0.97 1.88
N LYS A 236 -10.01 -0.62 0.72
CA LYS A 236 -11.43 -0.24 0.62
C LYS A 236 -12.37 -1.35 1.08
N LEU A 237 -12.09 -2.60 0.73
CA LEU A 237 -12.93 -3.74 1.13
C LEU A 237 -12.84 -4.05 2.63
N ILE A 238 -11.64 -3.99 3.21
CA ILE A 238 -11.43 -4.20 4.65
C ILE A 238 -12.15 -3.12 5.46
N LEU A 239 -12.05 -1.85 5.06
CA LEU A 239 -12.71 -0.74 5.74
C LEU A 239 -14.24 -0.81 5.58
N LYS A 240 -14.73 -1.21 4.41
CA LYS A 240 -16.16 -1.46 4.18
C LYS A 240 -16.67 -2.62 5.05
N GLN A 241 -15.88 -3.66 5.26
CA GLN A 241 -16.21 -4.78 6.15
C GLN A 241 -16.27 -4.31 7.62
N ALA A 242 -15.29 -3.53 8.06
CA ALA A 242 -15.25 -2.95 9.41
C ALA A 242 -16.45 -2.04 9.70
N ALA A 243 -16.98 -1.35 8.68
CA ALA A 243 -18.21 -0.55 8.76
C ALA A 243 -19.52 -1.37 8.82
N GLY A 244 -19.45 -2.70 8.96
CA GLY A 244 -20.62 -3.55 9.20
C GLY A 244 -21.30 -4.08 7.94
N SER A 245 -20.68 -4.00 6.76
CA SER A 245 -21.30 -4.44 5.49
C SER A 245 -21.50 -5.95 5.33
N GLY A 246 -21.23 -6.77 6.36
CA GLY A 246 -21.45 -8.23 6.32
C GLY A 246 -20.59 -8.98 5.30
N LEU A 247 -19.63 -8.31 4.65
CA LEU A 247 -18.72 -8.94 3.69
C LEU A 247 -17.90 -10.02 4.41
N LYS A 248 -17.99 -11.26 3.91
CA LYS A 248 -17.00 -12.31 4.21
C LYS A 248 -15.70 -11.99 3.46
N LEU A 249 -14.61 -12.69 3.79
CA LEU A 249 -13.29 -12.58 3.13
C LEU A 249 -13.41 -12.22 1.64
N PRO A 250 -12.69 -11.20 1.15
CA PRO A 250 -12.88 -10.68 -0.20
C PRO A 250 -12.63 -11.78 -1.24
N LYS A 251 -13.62 -12.04 -2.09
CA LYS A 251 -13.43 -12.95 -3.23
C LYS A 251 -12.64 -12.22 -4.32
N SER A 252 -11.95 -12.97 -5.18
CA SER A 252 -11.23 -12.40 -6.33
C SER A 252 -12.10 -11.47 -7.18
N GLY A 253 -13.36 -11.86 -7.44
CA GLY A 253 -14.31 -11.05 -8.19
C GLY A 253 -14.68 -9.72 -7.52
N ASP A 254 -14.72 -9.66 -6.18
CA ASP A 254 -14.99 -8.41 -5.46
C ASP A 254 -13.81 -7.45 -5.56
N LEU A 255 -12.59 -8.01 -5.47
CA LEU A 255 -11.35 -7.26 -5.68
C LEU A 255 -11.32 -6.62 -7.07
N ILE A 256 -11.55 -7.43 -8.11
CA ILE A 256 -11.53 -6.97 -9.50
C ILE A 256 -12.59 -5.89 -9.75
N LYS A 257 -13.80 -6.05 -9.21
CA LYS A 257 -14.86 -5.03 -9.32
C LYS A 257 -14.43 -3.70 -8.71
N VAL A 258 -13.83 -3.73 -7.52
CA VAL A 258 -13.34 -2.50 -6.87
C VAL A 258 -12.21 -1.88 -7.70
N ILE A 259 -11.27 -2.69 -8.21
CA ILE A 259 -10.16 -2.20 -9.06
C ILE A 259 -10.68 -1.50 -10.32
N HIS A 260 -11.63 -2.11 -11.04
CA HIS A 260 -12.24 -1.49 -12.22
C HIS A 260 -13.01 -0.20 -11.89
N GLY A 261 -13.51 -0.06 -10.66
CA GLY A 261 -14.16 1.15 -10.18
C GLY A 261 -13.20 2.27 -9.79
N ILE A 262 -11.88 2.08 -9.88
CA ILE A 262 -10.88 3.13 -9.59
C ILE A 262 -10.68 3.96 -10.87
N PRO A 263 -11.05 5.25 -10.88
CA PRO A 263 -10.74 6.16 -11.99
C PRO A 263 -9.23 6.29 -12.18
N ASP A 264 -8.78 6.44 -13.43
CA ASP A 264 -7.35 6.58 -13.75
C ASP A 264 -6.69 7.75 -13.02
N ALA A 265 -7.43 8.85 -12.82
CA ALA A 265 -7.00 10.03 -12.08
C ALA A 265 -6.67 9.76 -10.59
N LEU A 266 -7.04 8.58 -10.07
CA LEU A 266 -6.80 8.13 -8.69
C LEU A 266 -5.77 6.98 -8.60
N ARG A 267 -5.22 6.50 -9.71
CA ARG A 267 -4.21 5.41 -9.66
C ARG A 267 -2.93 5.83 -8.94
N THR A 268 -2.60 7.12 -8.96
CA THR A 268 -1.51 7.67 -8.15
C THR A 268 -1.74 7.43 -6.66
N LEU A 269 -2.98 7.49 -6.17
CA LEU A 269 -3.30 7.11 -4.78
C LEU A 269 -3.07 5.62 -4.53
N GLY A 270 -3.26 4.76 -5.53
CA GLY A 270 -2.97 3.33 -5.43
C GLY A 270 -1.49 3.06 -5.14
N ALA A 271 -0.60 3.63 -5.94
CA ALA A 271 0.85 3.53 -5.73
C ALA A 271 1.24 4.05 -4.33
N TRP A 272 0.69 5.20 -3.96
CA TRP A 272 0.93 5.83 -2.67
C TRP A 272 0.43 5.00 -1.49
N THR A 273 -0.71 4.34 -1.65
CA THR A 273 -1.25 3.41 -0.65
C THR A 273 -0.31 2.22 -0.49
N ALA A 274 0.21 1.65 -1.58
CA ALA A 274 1.17 0.56 -1.51
C ALA A 274 2.46 0.95 -0.77
N ASP A 275 3.00 2.13 -1.08
CA ASP A 275 4.19 2.65 -0.39
C ASP A 275 3.93 2.89 1.10
N LEU A 276 2.77 3.43 1.45
CA LEU A 276 2.36 3.65 2.83
C LEU A 276 2.21 2.35 3.59
N VAL A 277 1.63 1.31 2.99
CA VAL A 277 1.55 -0.02 3.60
C VAL A 277 2.93 -0.63 3.79
N LYS A 278 3.82 -0.54 2.79
CA LYS A 278 5.21 -1.04 2.89
C LYS A 278 5.97 -0.33 4.01
N ALA A 279 5.81 0.99 4.13
CA ALA A 279 6.43 1.78 5.19
C ALA A 279 5.84 1.43 6.57
N ALA A 280 4.52 1.41 6.69
CA ALA A 280 3.80 1.06 7.91
C ALA A 280 4.14 -0.34 8.42
N ALA A 281 4.28 -1.30 7.50
CA ALA A 281 4.66 -2.66 7.82
C ALA A 281 6.02 -2.71 8.53
N SER A 282 7.00 -1.90 8.10
CA SER A 282 8.31 -1.81 8.76
C SER A 282 8.24 -1.29 10.20
N TRP A 283 7.20 -0.52 10.54
CA TRP A 283 6.98 0.04 11.88
C TRP A 283 6.03 -0.78 12.75
N CYS A 284 5.22 -1.67 12.18
CA CYS A 284 4.34 -2.54 12.96
C CYS A 284 5.02 -3.87 13.39
N VAL A 285 6.21 -4.17 12.87
CA VAL A 285 6.87 -5.47 13.13
C VAL A 285 7.59 -5.47 14.48
N THR A 286 7.09 -6.27 15.42
CA THR A 286 7.76 -6.57 16.68
C THR A 286 8.46 -7.93 16.67
N THR A 287 8.24 -8.77 15.64
CA THR A 287 8.77 -10.14 15.58
C THR A 287 9.51 -10.48 14.27
N PRO A 288 10.60 -11.30 14.32
CA PRO A 288 11.38 -11.67 13.13
C PRO A 288 10.59 -12.32 11.99
N ALA A 289 9.55 -13.11 12.29
CA ALA A 289 8.75 -13.82 11.30
C ALA A 289 7.85 -12.89 10.45
N GLN A 290 7.41 -11.76 11.01
CA GLN A 290 6.66 -10.74 10.27
C GLN A 290 7.57 -9.91 9.35
N ASN A 291 8.82 -9.67 9.78
CA ASN A 291 9.84 -9.00 8.96
C ASN A 291 10.22 -9.82 7.71
N GLU A 292 10.31 -11.15 7.84
CA GLU A 292 10.56 -12.04 6.71
C GLU A 292 9.42 -11.97 5.66
N ARG A 293 8.16 -11.83 6.07
CA ARG A 293 7.02 -11.67 5.15
C ARG A 293 7.02 -10.35 4.39
N ILE A 294 7.37 -9.24 5.04
CA ILE A 294 7.40 -7.90 4.42
C ILE A 294 8.56 -7.77 3.43
N ASN A 295 9.69 -8.44 3.67
CA ASN A 295 10.78 -8.49 2.71
C ASN A 295 10.41 -9.20 1.40
N CYS A 296 9.34 -9.99 1.36
CA CYS A 296 8.80 -10.58 0.13
C CYS A 296 7.90 -9.61 -0.66
N LEU A 297 7.55 -8.43 -0.10
CA LEU A 297 6.81 -7.36 -0.77
C LEU A 297 7.73 -6.32 -1.45
N ARG A 298 9.05 -6.42 -1.24
CA ARG A 298 10.09 -5.60 -1.88
C ARG A 298 10.64 -6.32 -3.10
#